data_AF-A0A3D2RRV4-F1
#
_entry.id   AF-A0A3D2RRV4-F1
#
_cell.length_a   1.000
_cell.length_b   1.000
_cell.length_c   1.000
_cell.angle_alpha   90.00
_cell.angle_beta   90.00
_cell.angle_gamma   90.00
#
_symmetry.space_group_name_H-M   'P 1'
#
loop_
_entity.id
_entity.type
_entity.pdbx_description
1 polymer ?
#
loop_
_entity_poly.entity_id
_entity_poly.type
_entity_poly.pdbx_seq_one_letter_code
_entity_poly.pdbx_strand_id
1 'polypeptide(L)'
;MAPPEWALLERQLLKAQSAACEAFYDHYFDERGYLLCVPRWGGDDGPDDAAENQLNWTMLHALGGSDSVLSLFKQGWEGHLRQYTEAKTVEVDLAMNGMYYKEFPVMFDWFHNGEGWSAFNLLGLSDPYDSSMRIRARRYAGFYNGDDPQADNYDPEHKIIKSCFNGSRGSLLRKATGLDWAGDPIEIEGRFRLGHGERSYEEMVDHFKDYNDIVGDNPMNLHTTVLALNAYMLDHEKKYRDWALEYIDAWCERTERNGGIIPSNIGLDGTIGGETDGKWYGGIYGWGFTVSVPQTGALAHRTYGHTRAINGFGVATLLTG
;
A
#
# COMPACT_ATOMS: atom_id res chain seq x y z
N MET A 1 -7.93 -24.14 37.45
CA MET A 1 -6.69 -24.70 36.87
C MET A 1 -5.64 -23.59 36.89
N ALA A 2 -4.40 -23.85 37.28
CA ALA A 2 -3.35 -22.85 37.18
C ALA A 2 -3.01 -22.59 35.69
N PRO A 3 -2.71 -21.36 35.27
CA PRO A 3 -2.33 -21.09 33.89
C PRO A 3 -1.05 -21.86 33.53
N PRO A 4 -0.96 -22.44 32.33
CA PRO A 4 0.24 -23.11 31.87
C PRO A 4 1.39 -22.12 31.70
N GLU A 5 2.63 -22.59 31.82
CA GLU A 5 3.84 -21.76 31.76
C GLU A 5 3.94 -20.92 30.48
N TRP A 6 3.60 -21.50 29.32
CA TRP A 6 3.63 -20.79 28.04
C TRP A 6 2.77 -19.52 28.04
N ALA A 7 1.61 -19.54 28.70
CA ALA A 7 0.71 -18.38 28.76
C ALA A 7 1.30 -17.25 29.62
N LEU A 8 2.09 -17.60 30.64
CA LEU A 8 2.82 -16.61 31.44
C LEU A 8 3.97 -15.99 30.63
N LEU A 9 4.68 -16.80 29.84
CA LEU A 9 5.76 -16.32 28.96
C LEU A 9 5.23 -15.42 27.83
N GLU A 10 4.12 -15.79 27.21
CA GLU A 10 3.45 -14.96 26.18
C GLU A 10 3.04 -13.60 26.76
N ARG A 11 2.47 -13.56 27.97
CA ARG A 11 2.17 -12.29 28.66
C ARG A 11 3.42 -11.44 28.92
N GLN A 12 4.56 -12.05 29.25
CA GLN A 12 5.82 -11.32 29.41
C GLN A 12 6.34 -10.80 28.06
N LEU A 13 6.20 -11.58 26.98
CA LEU A 13 6.58 -11.16 25.64
C LEU A 13 5.76 -9.94 25.19
N LEU A 14 4.43 -9.99 25.30
CA LEU A 14 3.54 -8.88 24.95
C LEU A 14 3.87 -7.61 25.75
N LYS A 15 4.17 -7.77 27.05
CA LYS A 15 4.59 -6.66 27.92
C LYS A 15 5.94 -6.07 27.48
N ALA A 16 6.92 -6.91 27.18
CA ALA A 16 8.24 -6.46 26.73
C ALA A 16 8.16 -5.73 25.38
N GLN A 17 7.36 -6.25 24.45
CA GLN A 17 7.10 -5.60 23.16
C GLN A 17 6.40 -4.25 23.35
N SER A 18 5.41 -4.16 24.24
CA SER A 18 4.72 -2.88 24.53
C SER A 18 5.70 -1.82 25.05
N ALA A 19 6.58 -2.19 25.99
CA ALA A 19 7.62 -1.29 26.50
C ALA A 19 8.64 -0.87 25.42
N ALA A 20 8.95 -1.76 24.49
CA ALA A 20 9.80 -1.44 23.34
C ALA A 20 9.13 -0.43 22.39
N CYS A 21 7.83 -0.58 22.13
CA CYS A 21 7.06 0.40 21.34
C CYS A 21 7.06 1.79 22.00
N GLU A 22 6.87 1.86 23.33
CA GLU A 22 6.94 3.12 24.08
C GLU A 22 8.31 3.80 23.95
N ALA A 23 9.39 3.05 24.17
CA ALA A 23 10.76 3.58 24.05
C ALA A 23 11.10 3.99 22.60
N PHE A 24 10.63 3.22 21.62
CA PHE A 24 10.78 3.56 20.20
C PHE A 24 10.03 4.85 19.87
N TYR A 25 8.78 4.99 20.33
CA TYR A 25 7.98 6.18 20.08
C TYR A 25 8.64 7.44 20.66
N ASP A 26 9.07 7.37 21.93
CA ASP A 26 9.74 8.48 22.63
C ASP A 26 11.01 8.96 21.90
N HIS A 27 11.71 8.05 21.23
CA HIS A 27 12.94 8.38 20.51
C HIS A 27 12.70 8.89 19.08
N TYR A 28 11.75 8.30 18.35
CA TYR A 28 11.60 8.50 16.92
C TYR A 28 10.39 9.34 16.52
N PHE A 29 9.53 9.75 17.45
CA PHE A 29 8.37 10.59 17.17
C PHE A 29 8.39 11.87 18.00
N ASP A 30 7.90 12.97 17.43
CA ASP A 30 7.70 14.20 18.19
C ASP A 30 6.31 14.28 18.85
N GLU A 31 6.06 15.36 19.60
CA GLU A 31 4.79 15.59 20.29
C GLU A 31 3.57 15.68 19.35
N ARG A 32 3.76 15.99 18.07
CA ARG A 32 2.70 16.05 17.04
C ARG A 32 2.37 14.68 16.46
N GLY A 33 3.17 13.66 16.81
CA GLY A 33 3.15 12.32 16.23
C GLY A 33 3.91 12.23 14.90
N TYR A 34 4.76 13.19 14.57
CA TYR A 34 5.53 13.13 13.33
C TYR A 34 6.71 12.20 13.54
N LEU A 35 6.98 11.34 12.56
CA LEU A 35 8.20 10.55 12.53
C LEU A 35 9.38 11.51 12.33
N LEU A 36 10.43 11.34 13.12
CA LEU A 36 11.68 12.09 13.05
C LEU A 36 12.57 11.56 11.90
N CYS A 37 12.05 11.69 10.68
CA CYS A 37 12.70 11.32 9.43
C CYS A 37 12.80 12.52 8.48
N VAL A 38 13.39 12.28 7.30
CA VAL A 38 13.23 13.17 6.15
C VAL A 38 12.00 12.68 5.37
N PRO A 39 10.89 13.43 5.32
CA PRO A 39 9.70 13.01 4.56
C PRO A 39 9.97 13.00 3.06
N ARG A 40 9.58 11.92 2.41
CA ARG A 40 9.98 11.56 1.05
C ARG A 40 8.84 10.84 0.32
N TRP A 41 8.93 10.76 -1.01
CA TRP A 41 7.84 10.26 -1.88
C TRP A 41 8.09 8.85 -2.43
N GLY A 42 9.35 8.44 -2.58
CA GLY A 42 9.70 7.36 -3.48
C GLY A 42 9.40 5.95 -2.97
N GLY A 43 9.60 4.94 -3.81
CA GLY A 43 9.42 3.52 -3.43
C GLY A 43 10.56 2.93 -2.58
N ASP A 44 11.57 3.74 -2.25
CA ASP A 44 12.70 3.34 -1.40
C ASP A 44 12.70 4.05 -0.03
N ASP A 45 11.91 5.11 0.09
CA ASP A 45 11.90 6.01 1.24
C ASP A 45 10.55 6.71 1.46
N GLY A 46 9.47 6.07 1.03
CA GLY A 46 8.18 6.71 0.80
C GLY A 46 7.33 6.97 2.04
N PRO A 47 6.09 7.45 1.83
CA PRO A 47 5.09 7.52 2.90
C PRO A 47 4.73 6.16 3.50
N ASP A 48 4.81 5.09 2.74
CA ASP A 48 4.60 3.72 3.19
C ASP A 48 5.70 3.27 4.16
N ASP A 49 6.98 3.43 3.81
CA ASP A 49 8.13 3.10 4.68
C ASP A 49 8.04 3.83 6.04
N ALA A 50 7.63 5.09 6.03
CA ALA A 50 7.43 5.84 7.27
C ALA A 50 6.30 5.26 8.12
N ALA A 51 5.16 4.91 7.51
CA ALA A 51 4.04 4.29 8.21
C ALA A 51 4.41 2.91 8.79
N GLU A 52 5.29 2.16 8.11
CA GLU A 52 5.77 0.85 8.56
C GLU A 52 6.57 0.88 9.87
N ASN A 53 7.05 2.05 10.31
CA ASN A 53 7.64 2.18 11.65
C ASN A 53 6.63 1.87 12.77
N GLN A 54 5.33 1.84 12.46
CA GLN A 54 4.26 1.40 13.36
C GLN A 54 3.61 0.07 12.94
N LEU A 55 4.26 -0.68 12.05
CA LEU A 55 3.79 -2.00 11.59
C LEU A 55 3.57 -2.93 12.79
N ASN A 56 2.45 -3.67 12.76
CA ASN A 56 2.01 -4.62 13.78
C ASN A 56 1.63 -4.03 15.15
N TRP A 57 1.61 -2.70 15.35
CA TRP A 57 1.25 -2.13 16.66
C TRP A 57 -0.21 -2.40 17.03
N THR A 58 -1.12 -2.27 16.07
CA THR A 58 -2.55 -2.61 16.26
C THR A 58 -2.77 -4.11 16.45
N MET A 59 -1.94 -4.96 15.83
CA MET A 59 -1.98 -6.40 16.07
C MET A 59 -1.45 -6.76 17.46
N LEU A 60 -0.34 -6.15 17.89
CA LEU A 60 0.21 -6.33 19.25
C LEU A 60 -0.83 -5.97 20.31
N HIS A 61 -1.51 -4.84 20.16
CA HIS A 61 -2.58 -4.44 21.06
C HIS A 61 -3.75 -5.45 21.02
N ALA A 62 -4.22 -5.84 19.84
CA ALA A 62 -5.30 -6.83 19.70
C ALA A 62 -4.96 -8.20 20.35
N LEU A 63 -3.68 -8.59 20.37
CA LEU A 63 -3.19 -9.81 21.03
C LEU A 63 -3.05 -9.67 22.56
N GLY A 64 -3.28 -8.48 23.13
CA GLY A 64 -3.22 -8.22 24.57
C GLY A 64 -1.98 -7.45 25.04
N GLY A 65 -1.31 -6.73 24.13
CA GLY A 65 -0.36 -5.66 24.45
C GLY A 65 -1.00 -4.49 25.20
N SER A 66 -0.20 -3.53 25.65
CA SER A 66 -0.69 -2.41 26.47
C SER A 66 -1.54 -1.41 25.67
N ASP A 67 -2.57 -0.83 26.31
CA ASP A 67 -3.38 0.27 25.76
C ASP A 67 -2.55 1.51 25.36
N SER A 68 -1.37 1.68 25.96
CA SER A 68 -0.42 2.73 25.57
C SER A 68 0.04 2.56 24.12
N VAL A 69 0.24 1.32 23.64
CA VAL A 69 0.62 1.02 22.26
C VAL A 69 -0.45 1.53 21.29
N LEU A 70 -1.73 1.31 21.61
CA LEU A 70 -2.83 1.80 20.77
C LEU A 70 -2.91 3.33 20.79
N SER A 71 -2.71 3.95 21.96
CA SER A 71 -2.74 5.41 22.11
C SER A 71 -1.61 6.08 21.31
N LEU A 72 -0.39 5.54 21.40
CA LEU A 72 0.77 5.99 20.62
C LEU A 72 0.59 5.71 19.13
N PHE A 73 0.04 4.55 18.76
CA PHE A 73 -0.32 4.26 17.37
C PHE A 73 -1.24 5.33 16.80
N LYS A 74 -2.35 5.64 17.49
CA LYS A 74 -3.31 6.65 17.02
C LYS A 74 -2.67 8.04 16.90
N GLN A 75 -1.84 8.44 17.86
CA GLN A 75 -1.14 9.72 17.79
C GLN A 75 -0.16 9.78 16.61
N GLY A 76 0.65 8.73 16.43
CA GLY A 76 1.58 8.62 15.31
C GLY A 76 0.85 8.57 13.97
N TRP A 77 -0.27 7.86 13.88
CA TRP A 77 -1.09 7.78 12.66
C TRP A 77 -1.67 9.14 12.26
N GLU A 78 -2.24 9.89 13.21
CA GLU A 78 -2.71 11.25 12.94
C GLU A 78 -1.55 12.20 12.57
N GLY A 79 -0.38 12.00 13.16
CA GLY A 79 0.84 12.71 12.82
C GLY A 79 1.30 12.41 11.40
N HIS A 80 1.38 11.13 11.03
CA HIS A 80 1.72 10.64 9.70
C HIS A 80 0.83 11.24 8.61
N LEU A 81 -0.49 11.15 8.79
CA LEU A 81 -1.46 11.71 7.84
C LEU A 81 -1.26 13.21 7.63
N ARG A 82 -0.98 13.98 8.69
CA ARG A 82 -0.66 15.42 8.58
C ARG A 82 0.70 15.66 7.93
N GLN A 83 1.74 14.97 8.40
CA GLN A 83 3.11 15.12 7.93
C GLN A 83 3.21 14.91 6.42
N TYR A 84 2.56 13.87 5.90
CA TYR A 84 2.57 13.57 4.46
C TYR A 84 1.54 14.37 3.65
N THR A 85 0.54 14.98 4.30
CA THR A 85 -0.27 16.03 3.64
C THR A 85 0.54 17.32 3.46
N GLU A 86 1.40 17.65 4.43
CA GLU A 86 2.26 18.85 4.40
C GLU A 86 3.49 18.67 3.50
N ALA A 87 4.08 17.47 3.48
CA ALA A 87 5.23 17.13 2.66
C ALA A 87 4.88 17.17 1.16
N LYS A 88 5.78 17.76 0.37
CA LYS A 88 5.58 18.06 -1.05
C LYS A 88 6.86 17.76 -1.81
N THR A 89 6.69 17.34 -3.05
CA THR A 89 7.75 17.27 -4.04
C THR A 89 7.88 18.59 -4.79
N VAL A 90 9.02 18.77 -5.45
CA VAL A 90 9.36 19.89 -6.32
C VAL A 90 9.52 19.40 -7.75
N GLU A 91 10.16 18.25 -7.97
CA GLU A 91 10.46 17.71 -9.31
C GLU A 91 9.44 16.66 -9.74
N VAL A 92 8.87 15.89 -8.80
CA VAL A 92 7.78 14.95 -9.10
C VAL A 92 6.45 15.69 -9.10
N ASP A 93 5.75 15.72 -10.23
CA ASP A 93 4.49 16.44 -10.37
C ASP A 93 3.34 15.86 -9.52
N LEU A 94 3.36 14.54 -9.29
CA LEU A 94 2.34 13.77 -8.59
C LEU A 94 2.03 14.31 -7.18
N ALA A 95 3.05 14.77 -6.45
CA ALA A 95 2.98 15.14 -5.04
C ALA A 95 3.32 16.62 -4.73
N MET A 96 3.34 17.51 -5.73
CA MET A 96 3.65 18.93 -5.52
C MET A 96 2.65 19.65 -4.60
N ASN A 97 1.43 19.10 -4.48
CA ASN A 97 0.34 19.67 -3.69
C ASN A 97 0.03 18.84 -2.43
N GLY A 98 1.03 18.13 -1.92
CA GLY A 98 0.93 17.20 -0.80
C GLY A 98 1.08 15.77 -1.30
N MET A 99 1.91 14.97 -0.62
CA MET A 99 2.04 13.54 -0.91
C MET A 99 0.73 12.82 -0.59
N TYR A 100 0.00 13.29 0.42
CA TYR A 100 -1.35 12.82 0.75
C TYR A 100 -2.41 13.87 0.42
N TYR A 101 -3.56 13.38 -0.03
CA TYR A 101 -4.77 14.16 -0.21
C TYR A 101 -5.95 13.38 0.36
N LYS A 102 -6.85 14.06 1.08
CA LYS A 102 -7.95 13.41 1.81
C LYS A 102 -7.51 12.27 2.74
N GLU A 103 -6.32 12.44 3.35
CA GLU A 103 -5.68 11.47 4.27
C GLU A 103 -5.25 10.16 3.59
N PHE A 104 -4.92 10.17 2.29
CA PHE A 104 -4.49 8.97 1.57
C PHE A 104 -3.46 9.35 0.47
N PRO A 105 -2.50 8.47 0.13
CA PRO A 105 -1.54 8.69 -0.95
C PRO A 105 -2.20 9.23 -2.23
N VAL A 106 -1.63 10.29 -2.82
CA VAL A 106 -2.21 10.88 -4.03
C VAL A 106 -2.22 9.91 -5.20
N MET A 107 -1.15 9.14 -5.38
CA MET A 107 -1.05 7.98 -6.26
C MET A 107 0.25 7.19 -6.00
N PHE A 108 0.19 5.87 -5.89
CA PHE A 108 1.37 5.01 -5.96
C PHE A 108 0.91 3.57 -6.21
N ASP A 109 1.83 2.59 -6.25
CA ASP A 109 1.42 1.19 -6.38
C ASP A 109 0.84 0.60 -5.09
N TRP A 110 0.11 -0.51 -5.23
CA TRP A 110 -0.45 -1.26 -4.10
C TRP A 110 0.50 -2.25 -3.44
N PHE A 111 1.69 -2.47 -4.01
CA PHE A 111 2.75 -3.18 -3.30
C PHE A 111 3.13 -2.37 -2.05
N HIS A 112 3.48 -1.10 -2.25
CA HIS A 112 3.93 -0.16 -1.24
C HIS A 112 2.77 0.40 -0.40
N ASN A 113 1.67 0.86 -1.04
CA ASN A 113 0.50 1.34 -0.28
C ASN A 113 -0.06 0.26 0.66
N GLY A 114 -0.02 -1.01 0.24
CA GLY A 114 -0.45 -2.14 1.06
C GLY A 114 0.41 -2.33 2.31
N GLU A 115 1.73 -2.13 2.19
CA GLU A 115 2.68 -2.28 3.30
C GLU A 115 2.43 -1.23 4.37
N GLY A 116 2.46 0.05 3.99
CA GLY A 116 2.22 1.15 4.93
C GLY A 116 0.86 1.06 5.63
N TRP A 117 -0.20 0.62 4.93
CA TRP A 117 -1.57 0.63 5.47
C TRP A 117 -1.92 -0.58 6.34
N SER A 118 -0.99 -1.52 6.51
CA SER A 118 -1.22 -2.75 7.27
C SER A 118 -1.72 -2.49 8.70
N ALA A 119 -1.09 -1.56 9.42
CA ALA A 119 -1.46 -1.25 10.80
C ALA A 119 -2.87 -0.63 10.89
N PHE A 120 -3.21 0.31 10.00
CA PHE A 120 -4.54 0.91 9.92
C PHE A 120 -5.62 -0.12 9.57
N ASN A 121 -5.36 -0.99 8.60
CA ASN A 121 -6.33 -2.00 8.19
C ASN A 121 -6.67 -2.99 9.31
N LEU A 122 -5.80 -3.14 10.31
CA LEU A 122 -6.02 -4.01 11.47
C LEU A 122 -6.50 -3.24 12.72
N LEU A 123 -6.65 -1.91 12.66
CA LEU A 123 -7.09 -1.08 13.79
C LEU A 123 -8.45 -1.54 14.35
N GLY A 124 -9.36 -2.03 13.50
CA GLY A 124 -10.68 -2.50 13.91
C GLY A 124 -10.66 -3.72 14.84
N LEU A 125 -9.56 -4.48 14.86
CA LEU A 125 -9.36 -5.57 15.84
C LEU A 125 -9.08 -5.03 17.25
N SER A 126 -8.58 -3.80 17.35
CA SER A 126 -8.25 -3.13 18.59
C SER A 126 -9.35 -2.18 19.07
N ASP A 127 -9.90 -1.39 18.15
CA ASP A 127 -10.95 -0.41 18.44
C ASP A 127 -11.96 -0.32 17.28
N PRO A 128 -12.95 -1.23 17.24
CA PRO A 128 -13.95 -1.27 16.16
C PRO A 128 -14.94 -0.08 16.19
N TYR A 129 -14.91 0.74 17.25
CA TYR A 129 -15.82 1.88 17.40
C TYR A 129 -15.14 3.22 17.13
N ASP A 130 -13.87 3.22 16.74
CA ASP A 130 -13.13 4.43 16.37
C ASP A 130 -13.83 5.17 15.21
N SER A 131 -14.29 6.38 15.48
CA SER A 131 -15.07 7.17 14.52
C SER A 131 -14.23 7.61 13.33
N SER A 132 -12.96 7.95 13.55
CA SER A 132 -12.03 8.36 12.50
C SER A 132 -11.75 7.20 11.54
N MET A 133 -11.54 5.98 12.06
CA MET A 133 -11.38 4.78 11.25
C MET A 133 -12.60 4.53 10.37
N ARG A 134 -13.82 4.62 10.91
CA ARG A 134 -15.06 4.40 10.14
C ARG A 134 -15.22 5.42 9.01
N ILE A 135 -14.97 6.70 9.30
CA ILE A 135 -15.00 7.77 8.30
C ILE A 135 -13.97 7.51 7.20
N ARG A 136 -12.75 7.14 7.57
CA ARG A 136 -11.65 6.86 6.63
C ARG A 136 -11.89 5.61 5.81
N ALA A 137 -12.35 4.51 6.42
CA ALA A 137 -12.65 3.26 5.71
C ALA A 137 -13.67 3.50 4.59
N ARG A 138 -14.76 4.22 4.87
CA ARG A 138 -15.76 4.60 3.85
C ARG A 138 -15.16 5.49 2.76
N ARG A 139 -14.34 6.49 3.14
CA ARG A 139 -13.70 7.41 2.18
C ARG A 139 -12.72 6.68 1.27
N TYR A 140 -11.87 5.84 1.83
CA TYR A 140 -10.83 5.13 1.10
C TYR A 140 -11.42 4.08 0.17
N ALA A 141 -12.45 3.34 0.60
CA ALA A 141 -13.23 2.50 -0.30
C ALA A 141 -13.87 3.32 -1.44
N GLY A 142 -14.30 4.55 -1.12
CA GLY A 142 -14.85 5.52 -2.07
C GLY A 142 -13.92 5.89 -3.22
N PHE A 143 -12.59 5.82 -3.01
CA PHE A 143 -11.61 6.09 -4.06
C PHE A 143 -11.56 4.99 -5.13
N TYR A 144 -12.12 3.80 -4.86
CA TYR A 144 -12.00 2.64 -5.74
C TYR A 144 -13.35 2.08 -6.19
N ASN A 145 -14.47 2.49 -5.58
CA ASN A 145 -15.80 2.00 -5.95
C ASN A 145 -16.64 2.98 -6.79
N GLY A 146 -16.07 4.13 -7.15
CA GLY A 146 -16.74 5.19 -7.91
C GLY A 146 -17.55 6.19 -7.07
N ASP A 147 -17.56 6.08 -5.74
CA ASP A 147 -18.28 7.03 -4.87
C ASP A 147 -17.59 8.41 -4.80
N ASP A 148 -16.26 8.49 -4.96
CA ASP A 148 -15.52 9.75 -4.98
C ASP A 148 -15.20 10.22 -6.41
N PRO A 149 -15.88 11.26 -6.94
CA PRO A 149 -15.70 11.72 -8.31
C PRO A 149 -14.35 12.40 -8.58
N GLN A 150 -13.55 12.71 -7.56
CA GLN A 150 -12.19 13.24 -7.74
C GLN A 150 -11.13 12.14 -7.85
N ALA A 151 -11.42 10.93 -7.35
CA ALA A 151 -10.53 9.79 -7.39
C ALA A 151 -10.97 8.87 -8.54
N ASP A 152 -10.67 9.29 -9.76
CA ASP A 152 -11.04 8.58 -10.98
C ASP A 152 -10.13 7.36 -11.23
N ASN A 153 -10.22 6.36 -10.34
CA ASN A 153 -9.42 5.13 -10.37
C ASN A 153 -10.13 3.97 -11.05
N TYR A 154 -11.45 3.86 -10.86
CA TYR A 154 -12.22 2.66 -11.20
C TYR A 154 -13.14 2.89 -12.40
N ASP A 155 -13.10 1.94 -13.34
CA ASP A 155 -14.05 1.84 -14.43
C ASP A 155 -15.06 0.72 -14.13
N PRO A 156 -16.34 1.06 -13.91
CA PRO A 156 -17.38 0.08 -13.61
C PRO A 156 -17.83 -0.75 -14.83
N GLU A 157 -17.57 -0.32 -16.07
CA GLU A 157 -17.95 -1.07 -17.27
C GLU A 157 -17.05 -2.30 -17.43
N HIS A 158 -15.73 -2.08 -17.39
CA HIS A 158 -14.74 -3.16 -17.52
C HIS A 158 -14.34 -3.76 -16.18
N LYS A 159 -14.77 -3.17 -15.06
CA LYS A 159 -14.44 -3.59 -13.68
C LYS A 159 -12.93 -3.59 -13.44
N ILE A 160 -12.29 -2.48 -13.78
CA ILE A 160 -10.83 -2.33 -13.70
C ILE A 160 -10.45 -1.13 -12.85
N ILE A 161 -9.31 -1.24 -12.17
CA ILE A 161 -8.57 -0.08 -11.69
C ILE A 161 -7.59 0.31 -12.79
N LYS A 162 -7.66 1.57 -13.26
CA LYS A 162 -7.13 1.98 -14.57
C LYS A 162 -5.60 2.08 -14.66
N SER A 163 -4.90 1.97 -13.54
CA SER A 163 -3.44 2.00 -13.48
C SER A 163 -2.95 1.30 -12.22
N CYS A 164 -1.73 0.79 -12.24
CA CYS A 164 -1.04 0.36 -11.03
C CYS A 164 -0.70 1.54 -10.12
N PHE A 165 -0.43 2.74 -10.68
CA PHE A 165 -0.31 3.98 -9.91
C PHE A 165 -1.69 4.61 -9.77
N ASN A 166 -2.25 4.51 -8.57
CA ASN A 166 -3.60 4.99 -8.24
C ASN A 166 -3.66 5.49 -6.79
N GLY A 167 -4.67 6.29 -6.47
CA GLY A 167 -4.81 6.86 -5.13
C GLY A 167 -5.91 7.91 -5.03
N SER A 168 -5.80 8.79 -4.04
CA SER A 168 -6.84 9.80 -3.74
C SER A 168 -7.00 10.89 -4.81
N ARG A 169 -6.09 10.96 -5.79
CA ARG A 169 -6.16 11.86 -6.95
C ARG A 169 -6.39 11.14 -8.28
N GLY A 170 -6.77 9.87 -8.25
CA GLY A 170 -7.03 9.07 -9.44
C GLY A 170 -5.80 8.34 -9.97
N SER A 171 -5.95 7.76 -11.16
CA SER A 171 -4.94 6.92 -11.80
C SER A 171 -3.96 7.72 -12.66
N LEU A 172 -2.68 7.32 -12.64
CA LEU A 172 -1.68 7.83 -13.58
C LEU A 172 -1.78 7.09 -14.92
N LEU A 173 -2.27 7.77 -15.95
CA LEU A 173 -2.54 7.19 -17.29
C LEU A 173 -1.43 7.50 -18.30
N ARG A 174 -0.18 7.40 -17.86
CA ARG A 174 1.02 7.46 -18.67
C ARG A 174 2.03 6.45 -18.16
N LYS A 175 3.07 6.19 -18.95
CA LYS A 175 4.24 5.47 -18.43
C LYS A 175 4.83 6.23 -17.24
N ALA A 176 5.18 5.48 -16.18
CA ALA A 176 5.96 6.02 -15.08
C ALA A 176 7.42 6.21 -15.51
N THR A 177 8.10 7.13 -14.86
CA THR A 177 9.52 7.43 -15.02
C THR A 177 10.27 7.02 -13.76
N GLY A 178 11.59 6.81 -13.84
CA GLY A 178 12.38 6.54 -12.65
C GLY A 178 12.22 7.61 -11.57
N LEU A 179 11.97 8.87 -11.96
CA LEU A 179 11.73 9.98 -11.04
C LEU A 179 10.38 9.87 -10.31
N ASP A 180 9.32 9.39 -10.98
CA ASP A 180 8.01 9.15 -10.34
C ASP A 180 8.11 8.15 -9.19
N TRP A 181 9.09 7.23 -9.27
CA TRP A 181 9.39 6.22 -8.26
C TRP A 181 10.45 6.67 -7.25
N ALA A 182 11.50 7.37 -7.66
CA ALA A 182 12.61 7.72 -6.77
C ALA A 182 12.29 8.94 -5.89
N GLY A 183 11.35 9.80 -6.28
CA GLY A 183 11.13 11.08 -5.62
C GLY A 183 12.17 12.13 -6.02
N ASP A 184 12.11 13.32 -5.41
CA ASP A 184 13.07 14.42 -5.68
C ASP A 184 14.53 14.03 -5.35
N PRO A 185 15.55 14.79 -5.79
CA PRO A 185 16.95 14.54 -5.41
C PRO A 185 17.21 14.55 -3.90
N ILE A 186 18.08 13.65 -3.44
CA ILE A 186 18.57 13.57 -2.08
C ILE A 186 20.07 13.24 -2.05
N GLU A 187 20.78 13.81 -1.08
CA GLU A 187 22.20 13.50 -0.84
C GLU A 187 22.32 12.14 -0.14
N ILE A 188 22.78 11.13 -0.88
CA ILE A 188 22.96 9.75 -0.37
C ILE A 188 24.35 9.54 0.24
N GLU A 189 25.40 9.94 -0.48
CA GLU A 189 26.78 9.65 -0.09
C GLU A 189 27.10 10.18 1.32
N GLY A 190 27.58 9.29 2.20
CA GLY A 190 27.96 9.64 3.56
C GLY A 190 26.80 9.95 4.52
N ARG A 191 25.54 9.85 4.06
CA ARG A 191 24.34 10.19 4.87
C ARG A 191 23.35 9.04 5.01
N PHE A 192 23.01 8.37 3.91
CA PHE A 192 22.00 7.33 3.88
C PHE A 192 22.54 6.04 3.26
N ARG A 193 21.90 4.92 3.60
CA ARG A 193 22.11 3.62 2.97
C ARG A 193 20.79 3.18 2.37
N LEU A 194 20.72 3.15 1.03
CA LEU A 194 19.53 2.71 0.32
C LEU A 194 19.35 1.19 0.42
N GLY A 195 18.09 0.75 0.56
CA GLY A 195 17.72 -0.63 0.85
C GLY A 195 18.08 -1.61 -0.27
N HIS A 196 18.15 -1.12 -1.50
CA HIS A 196 18.48 -1.90 -2.69
C HIS A 196 19.99 -1.88 -3.05
N GLY A 197 20.80 -1.11 -2.31
CA GLY A 197 22.26 -1.11 -2.39
C GLY A 197 22.87 -0.04 -3.29
N GLU A 198 22.07 0.91 -3.78
CA GLU A 198 22.48 2.09 -4.54
C GLU A 198 23.50 2.93 -3.78
N ARG A 199 24.38 3.55 -4.54
CA ARG A 199 25.50 4.37 -4.04
C ARG A 199 25.32 5.85 -4.32
N SER A 200 24.40 6.20 -5.22
CA SER A 200 24.08 7.58 -5.59
C SER A 200 22.61 7.74 -5.94
N TYR A 201 22.16 8.99 -6.05
CA TYR A 201 20.78 9.29 -6.42
C TYR A 201 20.49 8.90 -7.87
N GLU A 202 21.48 9.00 -8.75
CA GLU A 202 21.37 8.53 -10.13
C GLU A 202 21.14 7.02 -10.18
N GLU A 203 21.83 6.23 -9.34
CA GLU A 203 21.57 4.79 -9.25
C GLU A 203 20.16 4.50 -8.71
N MET A 204 19.65 5.31 -7.79
CA MET A 204 18.26 5.22 -7.28
C MET A 204 17.23 5.50 -8.38
N VAL A 205 17.45 6.52 -9.22
CA VAL A 205 16.57 6.78 -10.36
C VAL A 205 16.70 5.67 -11.42
N ASP A 206 17.92 5.22 -11.71
CA ASP A 206 18.20 4.18 -12.70
C ASP A 206 17.63 2.82 -12.30
N HIS A 207 17.50 2.55 -11.00
CA HIS A 207 16.83 1.36 -10.47
C HIS A 207 15.41 1.23 -11.02
N PHE A 208 14.68 2.34 -11.09
CA PHE A 208 13.29 2.40 -11.50
C PHE A 208 13.10 2.72 -12.99
N LYS A 209 14.18 2.82 -13.78
CA LYS A 209 14.09 3.23 -15.19
C LYS A 209 13.19 2.33 -16.04
N ASP A 210 13.09 1.05 -15.68
CA ASP A 210 12.32 0.01 -16.36
C ASP A 210 10.92 -0.21 -15.73
N TYR A 211 10.59 0.48 -14.64
CA TYR A 211 9.30 0.41 -13.93
C TYR A 211 8.23 1.29 -14.59
N ASN A 212 8.07 1.20 -15.91
CA ASN A 212 7.30 2.19 -16.66
C ASN A 212 5.87 1.76 -16.98
N ASP A 213 5.65 0.46 -17.25
CA ASP A 213 4.39 -0.05 -17.80
C ASP A 213 3.34 -0.25 -16.70
N ILE A 214 2.74 0.87 -16.29
CA ILE A 214 1.78 0.96 -15.18
C ILE A 214 0.32 1.14 -15.62
N VAL A 215 0.07 1.48 -16.89
CA VAL A 215 -1.30 1.74 -17.37
C VAL A 215 -2.08 0.42 -17.51
N GLY A 216 -3.37 0.47 -17.21
CA GLY A 216 -4.23 -0.70 -17.17
C GLY A 216 -4.27 -1.34 -15.77
N ASP A 217 -5.18 -2.29 -15.60
CA ASP A 217 -5.29 -2.99 -14.32
C ASP A 217 -4.13 -3.98 -14.13
N ASN A 218 -3.68 -4.07 -12.89
CA ASN A 218 -2.59 -4.92 -12.47
C ASN A 218 -3.06 -5.76 -11.26
N PRO A 219 -2.66 -7.04 -11.15
CA PRO A 219 -3.13 -7.89 -10.05
C PRO A 219 -2.72 -7.39 -8.66
N MET A 220 -1.77 -6.45 -8.54
CA MET A 220 -1.49 -5.76 -7.27
C MET A 220 -2.67 -4.92 -6.76
N ASN A 221 -3.49 -4.40 -7.68
CA ASN A 221 -4.68 -3.62 -7.31
C ASN A 221 -5.74 -4.45 -6.58
N LEU A 222 -5.66 -5.79 -6.57
CA LEU A 222 -6.51 -6.64 -5.72
C LEU A 222 -6.39 -6.28 -4.24
N HIS A 223 -5.27 -5.71 -3.78
CA HIS A 223 -5.11 -5.28 -2.39
C HIS A 223 -6.05 -4.14 -2.00
N THR A 224 -6.56 -3.35 -2.95
CA THR A 224 -7.55 -2.29 -2.70
C THR A 224 -8.82 -2.83 -2.04
N THR A 225 -9.14 -4.10 -2.26
CA THR A 225 -10.34 -4.75 -1.72
C THR A 225 -10.34 -4.81 -0.19
N VAL A 226 -9.18 -4.69 0.47
CA VAL A 226 -9.09 -4.58 1.93
C VAL A 226 -9.76 -3.31 2.45
N LEU A 227 -9.77 -2.22 1.67
CA LEU A 227 -10.43 -0.98 2.05
C LEU A 227 -11.96 -1.17 2.09
N ALA A 228 -12.50 -1.84 1.07
CA ALA A 228 -13.91 -2.19 1.00
C ALA A 228 -14.30 -3.22 2.07
N LEU A 229 -13.42 -4.20 2.37
CA LEU A 229 -13.60 -5.13 3.47
C LEU A 229 -13.73 -4.36 4.80
N ASN A 230 -12.82 -3.44 5.10
CA ASN A 230 -12.87 -2.66 6.33
C ASN A 230 -14.13 -1.80 6.43
N ALA A 231 -14.52 -1.13 5.35
CA ALA A 231 -15.77 -0.36 5.31
C ALA A 231 -17.00 -1.26 5.56
N TYR A 232 -17.03 -2.47 4.99
CA TYR A 232 -18.09 -3.44 5.23
C TYR A 232 -18.09 -4.00 6.66
N MET A 233 -16.93 -4.35 7.21
CA MET A 233 -16.84 -4.99 8.53
C MET A 233 -17.21 -4.03 9.67
N LEU A 234 -16.95 -2.73 9.51
CA LEU A 234 -17.26 -1.72 10.53
C LEU A 234 -18.71 -1.24 10.52
N ASP A 235 -19.34 -1.19 9.33
CA ASP A 235 -20.64 -0.53 9.14
C ASP A 235 -21.71 -1.38 8.45
N HIS A 236 -21.34 -2.56 7.96
CA HIS A 236 -22.22 -3.54 7.29
C HIS A 236 -22.98 -3.01 6.06
N GLU A 237 -22.48 -1.95 5.42
CA GLU A 237 -23.05 -1.45 4.17
C GLU A 237 -22.73 -2.41 3.01
N LYS A 238 -23.76 -3.12 2.53
CA LYS A 238 -23.63 -4.19 1.53
C LYS A 238 -22.89 -3.77 0.25
N LYS A 239 -22.99 -2.50 -0.16
CA LYS A 239 -22.32 -1.98 -1.36
C LYS A 239 -20.81 -2.23 -1.37
N TYR A 240 -20.13 -2.18 -0.23
CA TYR A 240 -18.68 -2.39 -0.16
C TYR A 240 -18.32 -3.85 -0.35
N ARG A 241 -19.09 -4.76 0.26
CA ARG A 241 -18.95 -6.21 0.03
C ARG A 241 -19.22 -6.56 -1.42
N ASP A 242 -20.30 -6.04 -1.99
CA ASP A 242 -20.69 -6.33 -3.37
C ASP A 242 -19.61 -5.86 -4.37
N TRP A 243 -19.10 -4.64 -4.22
CA TRP A 243 -18.03 -4.13 -5.07
C TRP A 243 -16.74 -4.97 -4.96
N ALA A 244 -16.33 -5.33 -3.74
CA ALA A 244 -15.11 -6.12 -3.53
C ALA A 244 -15.23 -7.50 -4.20
N LEU A 245 -16.37 -8.18 -4.04
CA LEU A 245 -16.61 -9.48 -4.67
C LEU A 245 -16.71 -9.37 -6.19
N GLU A 246 -17.40 -8.35 -6.71
CA GLU A 246 -17.50 -8.12 -8.15
C GLU A 246 -16.12 -7.90 -8.80
N TYR A 247 -15.26 -7.11 -8.16
CA TYR A 247 -13.91 -6.86 -8.65
C TYR A 247 -13.03 -8.11 -8.60
N ILE A 248 -13.11 -8.89 -7.52
CA ILE A 248 -12.37 -10.16 -7.39
C ILE A 248 -12.87 -11.21 -8.40
N ASP A 249 -14.18 -11.32 -8.60
CA ASP A 249 -14.78 -12.24 -9.58
C ASP A 249 -14.30 -11.90 -11.00
N ALA A 250 -14.18 -10.62 -11.35
CA ALA A 250 -13.62 -10.21 -12.63
C ALA A 250 -12.17 -10.70 -12.80
N TRP A 251 -11.35 -10.69 -11.74
CA TRP A 251 -10.00 -11.28 -11.76
C TRP A 251 -10.00 -12.81 -11.88
N CYS A 252 -10.96 -13.50 -11.24
CA CYS A 252 -11.17 -14.94 -11.43
C CYS A 252 -11.50 -15.26 -12.90
N GLU A 253 -12.48 -14.56 -13.50
CA GLU A 253 -12.88 -14.75 -14.89
C GLU A 253 -11.73 -14.50 -15.88
N ARG A 254 -10.93 -13.43 -15.64
CA ARG A 254 -9.73 -13.13 -16.46
C ARG A 254 -8.68 -14.23 -16.34
N THR A 255 -8.51 -14.78 -15.14
CA THR A 255 -7.60 -15.90 -14.88
C THR A 255 -8.04 -17.16 -15.64
N GLU A 256 -9.33 -17.49 -15.61
CA GLU A 256 -9.90 -18.61 -16.38
C GLU A 256 -9.71 -18.41 -17.89
N ARG A 257 -10.03 -17.22 -18.40
CA ARG A 257 -9.83 -16.85 -19.82
C ARG A 257 -8.37 -16.91 -20.25
N ASN A 258 -7.42 -16.73 -19.33
CA ASN A 258 -5.98 -16.81 -19.57
C ASN A 258 -5.39 -18.19 -19.25
N GLY A 259 -6.21 -19.25 -19.29
CA GLY A 259 -5.72 -20.63 -19.12
C GLY A 259 -5.33 -20.98 -17.69
N GLY A 260 -5.95 -20.33 -16.70
CA GLY A 260 -5.70 -20.58 -15.28
C GLY A 260 -4.51 -19.83 -14.70
N ILE A 261 -3.91 -18.90 -15.46
CA ILE A 261 -2.81 -18.04 -15.00
C ILE A 261 -3.32 -16.62 -14.86
N ILE A 262 -3.14 -16.00 -13.69
CA ILE A 262 -3.54 -14.61 -13.47
C ILE A 262 -2.77 -13.72 -14.46
N PRO A 263 -3.43 -12.98 -15.37
CA PRO A 263 -2.74 -12.03 -16.23
C PRO A 263 -2.17 -10.87 -15.40
N SER A 264 -1.07 -10.26 -15.83
CA SER A 264 -0.45 -9.13 -15.13
C SER A 264 -0.83 -7.76 -15.68
N ASN A 265 -1.59 -7.71 -16.77
CA ASN A 265 -2.13 -6.48 -17.31
C ASN A 265 -3.51 -6.71 -17.92
N ILE A 266 -4.45 -5.80 -17.63
CA ILE A 266 -5.74 -5.66 -18.30
C ILE A 266 -5.83 -4.26 -18.89
N GLY A 267 -6.10 -4.19 -20.18
CA GLY A 267 -6.30 -2.96 -20.95
C GLY A 267 -7.38 -2.07 -20.37
N LEU A 268 -7.33 -0.77 -20.69
CA LEU A 268 -8.40 0.17 -20.37
C LEU A 268 -9.74 -0.20 -21.04
N ASP A 269 -9.70 -1.04 -22.08
CA ASP A 269 -10.84 -1.63 -22.79
C ASP A 269 -11.24 -3.03 -22.26
N GLY A 270 -10.66 -3.46 -21.13
CA GLY A 270 -10.89 -4.77 -20.54
C GLY A 270 -10.18 -5.94 -21.23
N THR A 271 -9.33 -5.69 -22.24
CA THR A 271 -8.59 -6.75 -22.94
C THR A 271 -7.41 -7.26 -22.13
N ILE A 272 -7.14 -8.57 -22.15
CA ILE A 272 -5.98 -9.13 -21.45
C ILE A 272 -4.70 -8.71 -22.18
N GLY A 273 -3.78 -8.06 -21.47
CA GLY A 273 -2.53 -7.52 -22.02
C GLY A 273 -2.70 -6.27 -22.89
N GLY A 274 -3.86 -5.59 -22.83
CA GLY A 274 -4.20 -4.47 -23.70
C GLY A 274 -3.18 -3.33 -23.72
N GLU A 275 -2.62 -2.96 -22.56
CA GLU A 275 -1.61 -1.88 -22.47
C GLU A 275 -0.18 -2.37 -22.68
N THR A 276 -0.01 -3.64 -23.04
CA THR A 276 1.29 -4.32 -23.13
C THR A 276 1.42 -5.12 -24.44
N ASP A 277 0.84 -4.60 -25.52
CA ASP A 277 0.86 -5.19 -26.87
C ASP A 277 0.30 -6.62 -26.93
N GLY A 278 -0.74 -6.90 -26.15
CA GLY A 278 -1.35 -8.22 -26.03
C GLY A 278 -0.54 -9.22 -25.20
N LYS A 279 0.54 -8.80 -24.55
CA LYS A 279 1.33 -9.66 -23.66
C LYS A 279 0.66 -9.72 -22.29
N TRP A 280 -0.16 -10.74 -22.07
CA TRP A 280 -0.80 -10.98 -20.76
C TRP A 280 0.17 -11.03 -19.56
N TYR A 281 1.46 -11.27 -19.80
CA TYR A 281 2.54 -11.32 -18.81
C TYR A 281 3.33 -10.00 -18.63
N GLY A 282 2.97 -8.95 -19.38
CA GLY A 282 3.62 -7.65 -19.35
C GLY A 282 3.19 -6.78 -18.16
N GLY A 283 3.73 -5.56 -18.11
CA GLY A 283 3.47 -4.62 -17.03
C GLY A 283 4.45 -4.78 -15.86
N ILE A 284 4.50 -3.76 -15.00
CA ILE A 284 5.32 -3.82 -13.78
C ILE A 284 4.88 -4.99 -12.88
N TYR A 285 5.85 -5.62 -12.21
CA TYR A 285 5.66 -6.79 -11.35
C TYR A 285 5.02 -8.02 -12.03
N GLY A 286 4.77 -7.95 -13.35
CA GLY A 286 4.19 -9.02 -14.14
C GLY A 286 5.13 -10.20 -14.32
N TRP A 287 4.65 -11.28 -14.94
CA TRP A 287 5.43 -12.51 -15.09
C TRP A 287 6.70 -12.34 -15.94
N GLY A 288 6.70 -11.36 -16.86
CA GLY A 288 7.87 -11.02 -17.67
C GLY A 288 8.79 -9.96 -17.06
N PHE A 289 8.50 -9.45 -15.86
CA PHE A 289 9.16 -8.26 -15.33
C PHE A 289 10.59 -8.55 -14.86
N THR A 290 11.56 -8.05 -15.64
CA THR A 290 13.00 -8.17 -15.39
C THR A 290 13.65 -6.82 -15.60
N VAL A 291 14.50 -6.40 -14.66
CA VAL A 291 15.18 -5.11 -14.68
C VAL A 291 16.68 -5.29 -14.55
N SER A 292 17.45 -4.29 -14.97
CA SER A 292 18.90 -4.25 -14.73
C SER A 292 19.20 -3.59 -13.39
N VAL A 293 19.96 -4.27 -12.54
CA VAL A 293 20.45 -3.75 -11.25
C VAL A 293 21.56 -2.71 -11.52
N PRO A 294 21.39 -1.42 -11.19
CA PRO A 294 22.29 -0.36 -11.63
C PRO A 294 23.72 -0.50 -11.11
N GLN A 295 23.88 -1.03 -9.90
CA GLN A 295 25.18 -1.18 -9.22
C GLN A 295 26.05 -2.28 -9.83
N THR A 296 25.43 -3.29 -10.46
CA THR A 296 26.11 -4.52 -10.90
C THR A 296 25.94 -4.85 -12.38
N GLY A 297 24.93 -4.28 -13.03
CA GLY A 297 24.49 -4.67 -14.37
C GLY A 297 23.82 -6.04 -14.45
N ALA A 298 23.64 -6.74 -13.32
CA ALA A 298 22.97 -8.02 -13.29
C ALA A 298 21.47 -7.87 -13.58
N LEU A 299 20.87 -8.90 -14.17
CA LEU A 299 19.41 -8.96 -14.32
C LEU A 299 18.76 -9.41 -13.00
N ALA A 300 17.70 -8.73 -12.61
CA ALA A 300 16.85 -9.10 -11.48
C ALA A 300 15.43 -9.36 -11.97
N HIS A 301 14.90 -10.54 -11.67
CA HIS A 301 13.50 -10.90 -11.94
C HIS A 301 12.65 -10.42 -10.77
N ARG A 302 11.79 -9.43 -11.00
CA ARG A 302 10.99 -8.77 -9.96
C ARG A 302 9.52 -9.05 -10.14
N THR A 303 9.22 -10.30 -10.44
CA THR A 303 7.85 -10.75 -10.61
C THR A 303 7.24 -10.83 -9.21
N TYR A 304 6.36 -9.88 -8.84
CA TYR A 304 5.72 -9.88 -7.51
C TYR A 304 4.22 -10.15 -7.58
N GLY A 305 3.62 -10.09 -8.77
CA GLY A 305 2.23 -10.46 -8.99
C GLY A 305 1.89 -11.83 -8.40
N HIS A 306 2.75 -12.83 -8.60
CA HIS A 306 2.51 -14.20 -8.16
C HIS A 306 2.59 -14.42 -6.63
N THR A 307 3.34 -13.60 -5.89
CA THR A 307 3.48 -13.72 -4.44
C THR A 307 2.53 -12.80 -3.67
N ARG A 308 2.20 -11.63 -4.24
CA ARG A 308 1.44 -10.60 -3.54
C ARG A 308 -0.04 -10.61 -3.94
N ALA A 309 -0.37 -10.85 -5.21
CA ALA A 309 -1.76 -10.73 -5.68
C ALA A 309 -2.68 -11.77 -5.02
N ILE A 310 -2.12 -12.94 -4.69
CA ILE A 310 -2.84 -14.01 -4.02
C ILE A 310 -3.46 -13.57 -2.69
N ASN A 311 -2.83 -12.63 -1.99
CA ASN A 311 -3.34 -12.10 -0.72
C ASN A 311 -4.66 -11.36 -0.90
N GLY A 312 -4.90 -10.74 -2.06
CA GLY A 312 -6.15 -10.05 -2.35
C GLY A 312 -7.35 -11.00 -2.43
N PHE A 313 -7.15 -12.24 -2.90
CA PHE A 313 -8.21 -13.26 -2.86
C PHE A 313 -8.56 -13.72 -1.43
N GLY A 314 -7.70 -13.45 -0.45
CA GLY A 314 -8.01 -13.63 0.97
C GLY A 314 -9.23 -12.82 1.41
N VAL A 315 -9.45 -11.65 0.81
CA VAL A 315 -10.65 -10.83 1.08
C VAL A 315 -11.93 -11.54 0.65
N ALA A 316 -11.95 -12.17 -0.53
CA ALA A 316 -13.11 -12.95 -0.96
C ALA A 316 -13.39 -14.13 -0.03
N THR A 317 -12.35 -14.81 0.48
CA THR A 317 -12.50 -15.88 1.46
C THR A 317 -13.21 -15.37 2.72
N LEU A 318 -12.76 -14.23 3.26
CA LEU A 318 -13.39 -13.61 4.44
C LEU A 318 -14.84 -13.16 4.21
N LEU A 319 -15.18 -12.68 3.00
CA LEU A 319 -16.51 -12.16 2.66
C LEU A 319 -17.53 -13.25 2.25
N THR A 320 -17.08 -14.47 1.97
CA THR A 320 -17.92 -15.57 1.50
C THR A 320 -18.07 -16.71 2.49
N GLY A 321 -17.10 -16.91 3.41
CA GLY A 321 -17.16 -17.92 4.47
C GLY A 321 -16.49 -19.23 4.10
#